data_AF-A0A7M3YET3-F1
#
_entry.id   AF-A0A7M3YET3-F1
#
_cell.length_a   1.000
_cell.length_b   1.000
_cell.length_c   1.000
_cell.angle_alpha   90.00
_cell.angle_beta   90.00
_cell.angle_gamma   90.00
#
_symmetry.space_group_name_H-M   'P 1'
#
loop_
_entity.id
_entity.type
_entity.pdbx_description
1 polymer ?
#
loop_
_entity_poly.entity_id
_entity_poly.type
_entity_poly.pdbx_seq_one_letter_code
_entity_poly.pdbx_strand_id
1 'polypeptide(L)' 'MAIRVAWDRTPVSIHGSRDELTRLVSHLRDNHGFRKHSIIMPDRENDEEAVVFLYAPCDPRWIAEVM' A
#
# COMPACT_ATOMS: atom_id res chain seq x y z
N MET A 1 5.31 12.01 1.40
CA MET A 1 6.59 11.37 1.02
C MET A 1 6.31 10.61 -0.27
N ALA A 2 7.29 10.32 -1.13
CA ALA A 2 6.95 9.45 -2.28
C ALA A 2 6.59 8.05 -1.77
N ILE A 3 5.48 7.46 -2.25
CA ILE A 3 5.14 6.07 -1.97
C ILE A 3 6.25 5.17 -2.53
N ARG A 4 6.71 4.21 -1.73
CA ARG A 4 7.72 3.21 -2.12
C ARG A 4 7.09 1.82 -2.15
N VAL A 5 7.35 1.05 -3.20
CA VAL A 5 6.78 -0.29 -3.37
C VAL A 5 7.91 -1.32 -3.48
N ALA A 6 7.91 -2.31 -2.59
CA ALA A 6 8.85 -3.43 -2.60
C ALA A 6 8.25 -4.62 -3.39
N TRP A 7 8.36 -4.55 -4.72
CA TRP A 7 7.83 -5.57 -5.65
C TRP A 7 8.52 -6.93 -5.56
N ASP A 8 9.73 -6.97 -5.00
CA ASP A 8 10.55 -8.17 -4.82
C ASP A 8 10.17 -8.99 -3.58
N ARG A 9 9.24 -8.49 -2.75
CA ARG A 9 8.77 -9.17 -1.54
C ARG A 9 7.44 -9.88 -1.78
N THR A 10 7.25 -11.03 -1.12
CA THR A 10 5.96 -11.73 -1.07
C THR A 10 5.56 -11.94 0.40
N PRO A 11 4.50 -11.26 0.90
CA PRO A 11 3.65 -10.29 0.20
C PRO A 11 4.38 -8.98 -0.16
N VAL A 12 3.93 -8.29 -1.21
CA VAL A 12 4.44 -6.97 -1.61
C VAL A 12 4.17 -5.98 -0.47
N SER A 13 5.17 -5.21 -0.08
CA SER A 13 5.02 -4.14 0.93
C SER A 13 5.04 -2.76 0.28
N ILE A 14 4.16 -1.89 0.75
CA ILE A 14 4.06 -0.50 0.30
C ILE A 14 4.28 0.40 1.51
N HIS A 15 5.21 1.34 1.37
CA HIS A 15 5.66 2.24 2.41
C HIS A 15 5.33 3.68 2.04
N GLY A 16 4.90 4.49 3.01
CA GLY A 16 4.54 5.88 2.82
C GLY A 16 3.88 6.44 4.08
N SER A 17 3.36 7.68 4.00
CA SER A 17 2.61 8.22 5.13
C SER A 17 1.30 7.44 5.33
N ARG A 18 0.78 7.46 6.57
CA ARG A 18 -0.49 6.80 6.91
C ARG A 18 -1.65 7.29 6.03
N ASP A 19 -1.66 8.58 5.68
CA ASP A 19 -2.72 9.18 4.85
C ASP A 19 -2.63 8.72 3.40
N GLU A 20 -1.42 8.69 2.82
CA GLU A 20 -1.17 8.16 1.47
C GLU A 20 -1.61 6.69 1.38
N LEU A 21 -1.23 5.86 2.35
CA LEU A 21 -1.61 4.45 2.37
C LEU A 21 -3.12 4.25 2.58
N THR A 22 -3.77 5.11 3.37
CA THR A 22 -5.22 5.04 3.59
C THR A 22 -5.99 5.35 2.31
N ARG A 23 -5.53 6.35 1.54
CA ARG A 23 -6.10 6.68 0.22
C ARG A 23 -5.89 5.54 -0.76
N LEU A 24 -4.69 4.96 -0.81
CA LEU A 24 -4.37 3.82 -1.66
C LEU A 24 -5.26 2.61 -1.36
N VAL A 25 -5.36 2.20 -0.10
CA VAL A 25 -6.19 1.05 0.29
C VAL A 25 -7.66 1.27 -0.08
N SER A 26 -8.16 2.49 0.11
CA SER A 26 -9.53 2.85 -0.29
C SER A 26 -9.70 2.77 -1.81
N HIS A 27 -8.78 3.33 -2.59
CA HIS A 27 -8.78 3.26 -4.05
C HIS A 27 -8.77 1.83 -4.58
N LEU A 28 -7.87 0.99 -4.05
CA LEU A 28 -7.77 -0.43 -4.42
C LEU A 28 -9.06 -1.19 -4.09
N ARG A 29 -9.68 -0.90 -2.94
CA ARG A 29 -10.93 -1.53 -2.53
C ARG A 29 -12.09 -1.09 -3.43
N ASP A 30 -12.23 0.21 -3.65
CA ASP A 30 -13.41 0.83 -4.22
C ASP A 30 -13.43 0.72 -5.76
N ASN A 31 -12.27 0.78 -6.42
CA ASN A 31 -12.15 0.72 -7.87
C ASN A 31 -11.72 -0.65 -8.42
N HIS A 32 -10.93 -1.41 -7.65
CA HIS A 32 -10.31 -2.65 -8.13
C HIS A 32 -10.73 -3.90 -7.35
N GLY A 33 -11.68 -3.77 -6.41
CA GLY A 33 -12.23 -4.89 -5.65
C GLY A 33 -11.24 -5.55 -4.70
N PHE A 34 -10.17 -4.84 -4.29
CA PHE A 34 -9.15 -5.37 -3.39
C PHE A 34 -9.69 -5.45 -1.95
N ARG A 35 -10.32 -6.59 -1.62
CA ARG A 35 -11.04 -6.79 -0.34
C ARG A 35 -10.24 -7.47 0.76
N LYS A 36 -9.01 -7.93 0.49
CA LYS A 36 -8.18 -8.55 1.54
C LYS A 36 -7.87 -7.52 2.63
N HIS A 37 -7.90 -7.97 3.89
CA HIS A 37 -7.63 -7.16 5.08
C HIS A 37 -6.20 -6.62 5.07
N SER A 38 -6.01 -5.52 4.35
CA SER A 38 -4.77 -4.78 4.28
C SER A 38 -4.74 -3.89 5.51
N ILE A 39 -3.79 -4.14 6.41
CA ILE A 39 -3.65 -3.40 7.67
C ILE A 39 -2.52 -2.40 7.50
N ILE A 40 -2.81 -1.13 7.75
CA ILE A 40 -1.80 -0.08 7.81
C ILE A 40 -1.22 -0.07 9.22
N MET A 41 0.08 -0.33 9.31
CA MET A 41 0.83 -0.38 10.58
C MET A 41 2.04 0.54 10.53
N PRO A 42 2.57 1.01 11.68
CA PRO A 42 3.83 1.76 11.72
C PRO A 42 4.95 0.98 11.04
N ASP A 43 5.79 1.67 10.27
CA ASP A 43 7.00 1.07 9.74
C ASP A 43 8.04 0.94 10.87
N ARG A 44 8.72 -0.19 10.92
CA ARG A 44 9.76 -0.47 11.93
C ARG A 44 11.12 0.09 11.55
N GLU A 45 11.33 0.36 10.27
CA GLU A 45 12.57 0.91 9.73
C GLU A 45 12.54 2.44 9.69
N ASN A 46 11.33 3.03 9.73
CA ASN A 46 11.13 4.47 9.73
C ASN A 46 9.90 4.86 10.57
N ASP A 47 10.12 5.48 11.73
CA ASP A 47 9.07 5.88 12.66
C ASP A 47 8.08 6.93 12.09
N GLU A 48 8.46 7.62 11.01
CA GLU A 48 7.61 8.60 10.31
C GLU A 48 6.73 7.98 9.22
N GLU A 49 6.98 6.72 8.86
CA GLU A 49 6.26 6.00 7.81
C GLU A 49 5.33 4.92 8.38
N ALA A 50 4.42 4.49 7.52
CA ALA A 50 3.60 3.31 7.71
C ALA A 50 3.87 2.32 6.57
N VAL A 51 3.46 1.08 6.80
CA VAL A 51 3.53 -0.01 5.83
C VAL A 51 2.20 -0.72 5.71
N VAL A 52 1.87 -1.13 4.49
CA VAL A 52 0.76 -2.05 4.19
C VAL A 52 1.26 -3.18 3.30
N PHE A 53 0.75 -4.39 3.54
CA PHE A 53 1.10 -5.58 2.78
C PHE A 53 -0.05 -6.00 1.85
N LEU A 54 0.28 -6.26 0.58
CA LEU A 54 -0.66 -6.74 -0.42
C LEU A 54 -0.59 -8.27 -0.50
N TYR A 55 -1.67 -8.92 -0.05
CA TYR A 55 -1.80 -10.38 -0.02
C TYR A 55 -2.46 -10.98 -1.26
N ALA A 56 -2.60 -10.20 -2.34
CA ALA A 56 -3.19 -10.61 -3.60
C ALA A 56 -2.46 -9.90 -4.76
N PRO A 57 -2.52 -10.45 -5.99
CA PRO A 57 -1.99 -9.78 -7.16
C PRO A 57 -2.52 -8.35 -7.28
N CYS A 58 -1.63 -7.41 -7.58
CA CYS A 58 -1.95 -5.99 -7.74
C CYS A 58 -1.26 -5.49 -9.01
N ASP A 59 -2.02 -4.83 -9.88
CA ASP A 59 -1.44 -4.16 -11.05
C ASP A 59 -0.74 -2.87 -10.60
N PRO A 60 0.55 -2.66 -10.94
CA PRO A 60 1.26 -1.44 -10.60
C PRO A 60 0.56 -0.15 -11.05
N ARG A 61 -0.24 -0.21 -12.12
CA ARG A 61 -1.00 0.93 -12.63
C ARG A 61 -2.05 1.42 -11.64
N TRP A 62 -2.64 0.53 -10.85
CA TRP A 62 -3.65 0.90 -9.85
C TRP A 62 -3.07 1.76 -8.72
N ILE A 63 -1.80 1.55 -8.37
CA ILE A 63 -1.09 2.36 -7.39
C ILE A 63 -0.80 3.74 -7.99
N ALA A 64 -0.35 3.79 -9.24
CA ALA A 64 -0.04 5.03 -9.95
C ALA A 64 -1.24 5.97 -10.14
N GLU A 65 -2.47 5.44 -10.16
CA GLU A 65 -3.71 6.23 -10.25
C GLU A 65 -3.98 7.11 -9.01
N VAL A 66 -3.37 6.79 -7.86
CA VAL A 66 -3.57 7.51 -6.59
C VAL A 66 -2.41 8.46 -6.25
N MET A 67 -1.30 8.38 -7.00
CA MET A 67 -0.10 9.19 -6.79
C MET A 67 -0.18 10.58 -7.43
#